data_AF-A0A3E1RG42-F1
#
_entry.id   AF-A0A3E1RG42-F1
#
_cell.length_a   1.000
_cell.length_b   1.000
_cell.length_c   1.000
_cell.angle_alpha   90.00
_cell.angle_beta   90.00
_cell.angle_gamma   90.00
#
_symmetry.space_group_name_H-M   'P 1'
#
loop_
_entity.id
_entity.type
_entity.pdbx_description
1 polymer ?
#
loop_
_entity_poly.entity_id
_entity_poly.type
_entity_poly.pdbx_seq_one_letter_code
_entity_poly.pdbx_strand_id
1 'polypeptide(L)'
;MWLTIRTPPVGNVVPAVERAVQATMAPAGTTSAALPEALDRPALVPSDVDPFMPEAPKALPLAKPPQAPPAPVMVVAQPPAPPEPPPLNLAFAGRMTAPDGSKVVYVTMGETALVLAPGLELPNGYKVTQINARSVEFSYAALNRTARLDIPPAQKYETR
;
A
#
# COMPACT_ATOMS: atom_id res chain seq x y z
N MET A 1 14.59 23.82 43.36
CA MET A 1 13.94 25.07 43.78
C MET A 1 12.84 25.38 42.75
N TRP A 2 11.59 25.20 43.16
CA TRP A 2 10.28 25.50 42.56
C TRP A 2 9.87 24.93 41.19
N LEU A 3 9.01 23.91 41.30
CA LEU A 3 7.93 23.49 40.41
C LEU A 3 6.79 24.55 40.43
N THR A 4 6.07 24.79 39.32
CA THR A 4 4.58 24.74 39.25
C THR A 4 4.06 25.17 37.84
N ILE A 5 3.54 24.27 36.98
CA ILE A 5 2.13 23.79 36.76
C ILE A 5 1.09 24.94 36.61
N ARG A 6 0.03 24.98 35.77
CA ARG A 6 -0.86 24.10 34.96
C ARG A 6 -1.51 25.02 33.88
N THR A 7 -2.10 24.56 32.77
CA THR A 7 -3.51 24.12 32.71
C THR A 7 -3.89 23.79 31.26
N PRO A 8 -4.53 22.63 30.97
CA PRO A 8 -5.24 22.40 29.71
C PRO A 8 -6.72 22.83 29.82
N PRO A 9 -7.34 23.39 28.77
CA PRO A 9 -8.76 23.69 28.78
C PRO A 9 -9.63 22.43 28.65
N VAL A 10 -10.70 22.48 29.41
CA VAL A 10 -11.81 21.55 29.60
C VAL A 10 -12.69 21.43 28.36
N GLY A 11 -13.29 20.26 28.16
CA GLY A 11 -14.63 20.16 27.56
C GLY A 11 -14.80 19.15 26.43
N ASN A 12 -15.35 17.97 26.73
CA ASN A 12 -16.68 17.62 26.25
C ASN A 12 -17.18 16.33 26.93
N VAL A 13 -18.26 16.44 27.69
CA VAL A 13 -19.04 15.32 28.23
C VAL A 13 -20.34 15.29 27.44
N VAL A 14 -20.58 14.21 26.70
CA VAL A 14 -21.84 13.97 25.98
C VAL A 14 -22.67 13.00 26.83
N PRO A 15 -23.93 13.32 27.17
CA PRO A 15 -24.74 12.52 28.08
C PRO A 15 -25.23 11.22 27.45
N ALA A 16 -25.26 10.17 28.27
CA ALA A 16 -25.92 8.89 27.97
C ALA A 16 -27.44 9.10 27.83
N VAL A 17 -28.01 8.67 26.71
CA VAL A 17 -29.46 8.61 26.52
C VAL A 17 -29.93 7.17 26.72
N GLU A 18 -30.53 6.94 27.88
CA GLU A 18 -31.28 5.73 28.19
C GLU A 18 -32.75 6.01 27.86
N ARG A 19 -33.35 5.24 26.94
CA ARG A 19 -34.81 5.22 26.77
C ARG A 19 -35.29 3.81 26.54
N ALA A 20 -35.97 3.31 27.57
CA ALA A 20 -36.60 2.02 27.66
C ALA A 20 -38.07 2.08 27.21
N VAL A 21 -38.53 0.92 26.70
CA VAL A 21 -39.90 0.35 26.65
C VAL A 21 -41.04 1.17 26.04
N GLN A 22 -41.74 0.57 25.08
CA GLN A 22 -43.18 0.31 25.20
C GLN A 22 -43.67 -0.66 24.11
N ALA A 23 -44.01 -1.87 24.55
CA ALA A 23 -44.85 -2.80 23.82
C ALA A 23 -46.31 -2.45 24.12
N THR A 24 -47.15 -2.40 23.08
CA THR A 24 -48.61 -2.29 23.22
C THR A 24 -49.25 -3.44 22.47
N MET A 25 -49.84 -4.37 23.22
CA MET A 25 -50.76 -5.40 22.75
C MET A 25 -52.20 -4.86 22.81
N ALA A 26 -53.04 -5.18 21.81
CA ALA A 26 -54.51 -5.20 21.91
C ALA A 26 -55.11 -5.99 20.72
N PRO A 27 -56.39 -6.44 20.76
CA PRO A 27 -56.71 -7.86 20.95
C PRO A 27 -57.50 -8.50 19.80
N ALA A 28 -57.54 -9.84 19.85
CA ALA A 28 -58.33 -10.73 19.01
C ALA A 28 -59.84 -10.58 19.23
N GLY A 29 -60.59 -10.45 18.14
CA GLY A 29 -62.05 -10.58 18.11
C GLY A 29 -62.44 -11.97 17.59
N THR A 30 -63.13 -12.74 18.43
CA THR A 30 -63.66 -14.07 18.13
C THR A 30 -65.11 -13.94 17.68
N THR A 31 -65.44 -14.37 16.46
CA THR A 31 -66.82 -14.69 16.07
C THR A 31 -66.88 -16.19 15.75
N SER A 32 -67.46 -16.95 16.67
CA SER A 32 -67.74 -18.38 16.52
C SER A 32 -68.96 -18.56 15.60
N ALA A 33 -68.73 -18.98 14.36
CA ALA A 33 -69.77 -19.30 13.40
C ALA A 33 -70.27 -20.73 13.61
N ALA A 34 -71.59 -20.92 13.62
CA ALA A 34 -72.26 -22.21 13.80
C ALA A 34 -71.90 -23.21 12.67
N LEU A 35 -71.68 -24.48 13.03
CA LEU A 35 -71.29 -25.54 12.09
C LEU A 35 -72.47 -25.99 11.20
N PRO A 36 -72.25 -26.22 9.89
CA PRO A 36 -73.27 -26.74 8.97
C PRO A 36 -73.61 -28.22 9.23
N GLU A 37 -74.88 -28.56 9.02
CA GLU A 37 -75.55 -29.82 9.41
C GLU A 37 -75.19 -31.06 8.57
N ALA A 38 -74.47 -30.90 7.46
CA ALA A 38 -74.05 -32.00 6.61
C ALA A 38 -72.54 -31.94 6.36
N LEU A 39 -71.78 -32.65 7.19
CA LEU A 39 -70.39 -32.97 6.87
C LEU A 39 -70.39 -34.06 5.80
N ASP A 40 -70.03 -33.67 4.58
CA ASP A 40 -69.55 -34.57 3.54
C ASP A 40 -68.36 -35.36 4.11
N ARG A 41 -68.60 -36.59 4.57
CA ARG A 41 -67.56 -37.42 5.17
C ARG A 41 -66.86 -38.18 4.05
N PRO A 42 -65.58 -37.90 3.77
CA PRO A 42 -64.85 -38.61 2.74
C PRO A 42 -64.78 -40.11 3.08
N ALA A 43 -64.94 -40.94 2.05
CA ALA A 43 -64.87 -42.39 2.17
C ALA A 43 -63.51 -42.79 2.77
N LEU A 44 -63.56 -43.61 3.82
CA LEU A 44 -62.36 -44.08 4.49
C LEU A 44 -61.59 -45.03 3.57
N VAL A 45 -60.35 -44.67 3.26
CA VAL A 45 -59.43 -45.52 2.51
C VAL A 45 -58.79 -46.55 3.44
N PRO A 46 -58.67 -47.83 3.01
CA PRO A 46 -57.94 -48.83 3.78
C PRO A 46 -56.45 -48.48 3.83
N SER A 47 -55.86 -48.55 5.03
CA SER A 47 -54.44 -48.34 5.23
C SER A 47 -53.67 -49.65 5.03
N ASP A 48 -52.65 -49.62 4.17
CA ASP A 48 -51.73 -50.74 3.88
C ASP A 48 -50.63 -50.92 4.93
N VAL A 49 -50.58 -50.02 5.92
CA VAL A 49 -49.50 -49.95 6.92
C VAL A 49 -49.97 -50.58 8.22
N ASP A 50 -49.33 -51.68 8.63
CA ASP A 50 -49.51 -52.32 9.92
C ASP A 50 -48.70 -51.56 11.00
N PRO A 51 -49.35 -50.85 11.95
CA PRO A 51 -48.68 -50.02 12.93
C PRO A 51 -47.99 -50.82 14.05
N PHE A 52 -48.11 -52.15 14.05
CA PHE A 52 -47.51 -53.03 15.07
C PHE A 52 -46.27 -53.76 14.56
N MET A 53 -45.85 -53.53 13.31
CA MET A 53 -44.55 -54.01 12.85
C MET A 53 -43.42 -53.20 13.50
N PRO A 54 -42.43 -53.86 14.14
CA PRO A 54 -41.27 -53.15 14.68
C PRO A 54 -40.43 -52.58 13.54
N GLU A 55 -40.51 -51.27 13.32
CA GLU A 55 -39.62 -50.56 12.41
C GLU A 55 -38.19 -50.60 12.94
N ALA A 56 -37.26 -51.08 12.11
CA ALA A 56 -35.85 -51.05 12.46
C ALA A 56 -35.37 -49.59 12.56
N PRO A 57 -34.60 -49.22 13.60
CA PRO A 57 -34.11 -47.87 13.76
C PRO A 57 -33.20 -47.49 12.58
N LYS A 58 -33.56 -46.41 11.89
CA LYS A 58 -32.78 -45.85 10.79
C LYS A 58 -31.45 -45.33 11.32
N ALA A 59 -30.35 -45.92 10.86
CA ALA A 59 -29.00 -45.50 11.25
C ALA A 59 -28.77 -44.02 10.89
N LEU A 60 -28.39 -43.21 11.89
CA LEU A 60 -28.07 -41.81 11.69
C LEU A 60 -26.67 -41.68 11.06
N PRO A 61 -26.48 -40.77 10.09
CA PRO A 61 -25.17 -40.52 9.52
C PRO A 61 -24.24 -39.88 10.57
N LEU A 62 -23.07 -40.50 10.78
CA LEU A 62 -22.03 -39.94 11.64
C LEU A 62 -21.44 -38.68 10.99
N ALA A 63 -21.51 -37.55 11.70
CA ALA A 63 -20.92 -36.29 11.25
C ALA A 63 -19.38 -36.37 11.26
N LYS A 64 -18.74 -35.89 10.19
CA LYS A 64 -17.28 -35.77 10.14
C LYS A 64 -16.79 -34.67 11.08
N PRO A 65 -15.65 -34.86 11.77
CA PRO A 65 -15.10 -33.83 12.65
C PRO A 65 -14.67 -32.59 11.85
N PRO A 66 -14.75 -31.40 12.46
CA PRO A 66 -14.36 -30.14 11.82
C PRO A 66 -12.85 -30.08 11.55
N GLN A 67 -12.49 -29.55 10.38
CA GLN A 67 -11.10 -29.38 9.96
C GLN A 67 -10.46 -28.22 10.73
N ALA A 68 -9.22 -28.41 11.21
CA ALA A 68 -8.50 -27.38 11.96
C ALA A 68 -8.21 -26.14 11.08
N PRO A 69 -8.25 -24.92 11.65
CA PRO A 69 -7.98 -23.70 10.91
C PRO A 69 -6.52 -23.67 10.40
N PRO A 70 -6.28 -23.08 9.22
CA PRO A 70 -4.94 -22.94 8.67
C PRO A 70 -4.08 -22.03 9.57
N ALA A 71 -2.80 -22.37 9.68
CA ALA A 71 -1.84 -21.60 10.46
C ALA A 71 -1.67 -20.17 9.88
N PRO A 72 -1.47 -19.15 10.74
CA PRO A 72 -1.28 -17.78 10.30
C PRO A 72 0.03 -17.65 9.50
N VAL A 73 -0.08 -17.09 8.31
CA VAL A 73 1.07 -16.82 7.44
C VAL A 73 1.78 -15.57 7.96
N MET A 74 3.03 -15.71 8.42
CA MET A 74 3.85 -14.56 8.81
C MET A 74 4.24 -13.76 7.56
N VAL A 75 3.71 -12.54 7.43
CA VAL A 75 4.13 -11.59 6.41
C VAL A 75 5.49 -11.04 6.83
N VAL A 76 6.55 -11.48 6.15
CA VAL A 76 7.88 -10.90 6.33
C VAL A 76 7.86 -9.50 5.72
N ALA A 77 8.11 -8.47 6.53
CA ALA A 77 8.23 -7.10 6.05
C ALA A 77 9.42 -7.00 5.08
N GLN A 78 9.17 -6.52 3.88
CA GLN A 78 10.22 -6.33 2.87
C GLN A 78 11.09 -5.11 3.25
N PRO A 79 12.43 -5.17 3.13
CA PRO A 79 13.30 -4.04 3.41
C PRO A 79 12.96 -2.83 2.53
N PRO A 80 13.15 -1.59 3.03
CA PRO A 80 12.96 -0.38 2.22
C PRO A 80 13.89 -0.40 1.01
N ALA A 81 13.39 0.12 -0.13
CA ALA A 81 14.18 0.21 -1.35
C ALA A 81 15.44 1.09 -1.14
N PRO A 82 16.57 0.77 -1.79
CA PRO A 82 17.77 1.57 -1.69
C PRO A 82 17.52 3.01 -2.19
N PRO A 83 18.15 4.03 -1.59
CA PRO A 83 18.13 5.39 -2.11
C PRO A 83 18.80 5.45 -3.49
N GLU A 84 18.09 6.03 -4.46
CA GLU A 84 18.60 6.23 -5.82
C GLU A 84 19.44 7.52 -5.90
N PRO A 85 20.51 7.52 -6.72
CA PRO A 85 21.30 8.72 -6.94
C PRO A 85 20.52 9.76 -7.77
N PRO A 86 20.78 11.07 -7.58
CA PRO A 86 20.10 12.12 -8.33
C PRO A 86 20.41 12.04 -9.84
N PRO A 87 19.46 12.40 -10.73
CA PRO A 87 19.73 12.45 -12.15
C PRO A 87 20.71 13.58 -12.51
N LEU A 88 21.77 13.22 -13.22
CA LEU A 88 22.81 14.12 -13.70
C LEU A 88 22.36 14.77 -15.02
N ASN A 89 21.38 15.69 -14.96
CA ASN A 89 20.84 16.43 -16.11
C ASN A 89 21.83 17.49 -16.64
N LEU A 90 23.03 17.06 -17.02
CA LEU A 90 24.11 17.90 -17.54
C LEU A 90 24.17 17.76 -19.06
N ALA A 91 24.18 18.90 -19.75
CA ALA A 91 24.47 18.97 -21.17
C ALA A 91 25.86 19.55 -21.39
N PHE A 92 26.62 18.96 -22.31
CA PHE A 92 27.93 19.46 -22.67
C PHE A 92 27.80 20.73 -23.54
N ALA A 93 28.40 21.83 -23.10
CA ALA A 93 28.42 23.09 -23.84
C ALA A 93 29.75 23.30 -24.58
N GLY A 94 30.86 22.88 -23.98
CA GLY A 94 32.18 23.08 -24.57
C GLY A 94 33.31 22.60 -23.68
N ARG A 95 34.53 22.77 -24.16
CA ARG A 95 35.74 22.47 -23.38
C ARG A 95 36.87 23.40 -23.78
N MET A 96 37.76 23.65 -22.83
CA MET A 96 38.94 24.48 -23.01
C MET A 96 40.14 23.82 -22.34
N THR A 97 41.31 24.01 -22.92
CA THR A 97 42.58 23.70 -22.25
C THR A 97 43.11 25.00 -21.69
N ALA A 98 43.26 25.08 -20.38
CA ALA A 98 43.84 26.23 -19.71
C ALA A 98 45.37 26.30 -19.98
N PRO A 99 46.00 27.47 -19.82
CA PRO A 99 47.43 27.65 -20.14
C PRO A 99 48.37 26.79 -19.27
N ASP A 100 47.91 26.29 -18.12
CA ASP A 100 48.60 25.31 -17.27
C ASP A 100 48.51 23.87 -17.80
N GLY A 101 47.76 23.63 -18.88
CA GLY A 101 47.51 22.32 -19.47
C GLY A 101 46.29 21.59 -18.88
N SER A 102 45.63 22.17 -17.88
CA SER A 102 44.42 21.58 -17.29
C SER A 102 43.24 21.64 -18.25
N LYS A 103 42.46 20.56 -18.30
CA LYS A 103 41.23 20.50 -19.11
C LYS A 103 40.05 20.97 -18.29
N VAL A 104 39.34 21.95 -18.83
CA VAL A 104 38.13 22.52 -18.24
C VAL A 104 36.96 22.20 -19.17
N VAL A 105 35.85 21.74 -18.59
CA VAL A 105 34.64 21.39 -19.35
C VAL A 105 33.52 22.32 -18.94
N TYR A 106 32.85 22.92 -19.92
CA TYR A 106 31.67 23.74 -19.71
C TYR A 106 30.43 22.87 -19.91
N VAL A 107 29.57 22.87 -18.90
CA VAL A 107 28.29 22.15 -18.92
C VAL A 107 27.15 23.09 -18.57
N THR A 108 25.96 22.73 -19.01
CA THR A 108 24.72 23.39 -18.61
C THR A 108 23.86 22.42 -17.82
N MET A 109 23.38 22.86 -16.67
CA MET A 109 22.41 22.13 -15.84
C MET A 109 21.09 22.88 -15.89
N GLY A 110 20.18 22.44 -16.76
CA GLY A 110 18.99 23.23 -17.11
C GLY A 110 19.41 24.55 -17.78
N GLU A 111 19.18 25.67 -17.10
CA GLU A 111 19.52 27.03 -17.58
C GLU A 111 20.84 27.58 -17.01
N THR A 112 21.45 26.88 -16.06
CA THR A 112 22.67 27.34 -15.40
C THR A 112 23.90 26.80 -16.11
N ALA A 113 24.83 27.67 -16.51
CA ALA A 113 26.15 27.27 -17.01
C ALA A 113 27.12 27.06 -15.84
N LEU A 114 27.80 25.91 -15.83
CA LEU A 114 28.82 25.55 -14.84
C LEU A 114 30.13 25.18 -15.52
N VAL A 115 31.22 25.50 -14.82
CA VAL A 115 32.58 25.16 -15.22
C VAL A 115 33.03 23.97 -14.38
N LEU A 116 33.36 22.86 -15.03
CA LEU A 116 33.86 21.65 -14.39
C LEU A 116 35.38 21.62 -14.43
N ALA A 117 35.97 21.54 -13.24
CA ALA A 117 37.38 21.27 -13.01
C ALA A 117 37.52 20.00 -12.16
N PRO A 118 38.62 19.23 -12.31
CA PRO A 118 38.83 18.05 -11.48
C PRO A 118 38.88 18.44 -10.00
N GLY A 119 38.15 17.72 -9.16
CA GLY A 119 38.03 17.98 -7.72
C GLY A 119 36.93 18.95 -7.31
N LEU A 120 36.26 19.63 -8.26
CA LEU A 120 35.15 20.54 -7.96
C LEU A 120 33.89 19.78 -7.54
N GLU A 121 33.17 20.31 -6.55
CA GLU A 121 31.85 19.82 -6.15
C GLU A 121 30.73 20.66 -6.78
N LEU A 122 29.74 19.97 -7.32
CA LEU A 122 28.57 20.56 -7.97
C LEU A 122 27.45 20.77 -6.93
N PRO A 123 26.50 21.70 -7.19
CA PRO A 123 25.38 21.98 -6.28
C PRO A 123 24.43 20.79 -6.07
N ASN A 124 24.46 19.78 -6.93
CA ASN A 124 23.71 18.54 -6.78
C ASN A 124 24.44 17.47 -5.94
N GLY A 125 25.56 17.83 -5.29
CA GLY A 125 26.35 16.95 -4.43
C GLY A 125 27.28 15.99 -5.15
N TYR A 126 27.41 16.10 -6.48
CA TYR A 126 28.39 15.35 -7.25
C TYR A 126 29.75 16.03 -7.22
N LYS A 127 30.81 15.25 -7.07
CA LYS A 127 32.20 15.72 -7.19
C LYS A 127 32.82 15.24 -8.49
N VAL A 128 33.48 16.13 -9.22
CA VAL A 128 34.24 15.76 -10.42
C VAL A 128 35.47 14.98 -10.00
N THR A 129 35.54 13.72 -10.39
CA THR A 129 36.70 12.86 -10.09
C THR A 129 37.76 13.02 -11.17
N GLN A 130 37.37 12.87 -12.43
CA GLN A 130 38.31 12.88 -13.55
C GLN A 130 37.66 13.42 -14.83
N ILE A 131 38.42 14.17 -15.60
CA ILE A 131 38.01 14.69 -16.91
C ILE A 131 38.84 14.00 -18.00
N ASN A 132 38.21 13.11 -18.76
CA ASN A 132 38.81 12.40 -19.88
C ASN A 132 38.50 13.10 -21.22
N ALA A 133 39.14 12.65 -22.30
CA ALA A 133 38.95 13.24 -23.63
C ALA A 133 37.54 13.03 -24.22
N ARG A 134 36.81 12.00 -23.73
CA ARG A 134 35.48 11.57 -24.20
C ARG A 134 34.46 11.43 -23.07
N SER A 135 34.84 11.66 -21.81
CA SER A 135 33.91 11.52 -20.71
C SER A 135 34.35 12.29 -19.47
N VAL A 136 33.38 12.72 -18.67
CA VAL A 136 33.63 13.22 -17.30
C VAL A 136 33.09 12.20 -16.31
N GLU A 137 33.90 11.86 -15.32
CA GLU A 137 33.52 10.99 -14.22
C GLU A 137 33.20 11.81 -12.97
N PHE A 138 32.07 11.49 -12.36
CA PHE A 138 31.57 12.12 -11.16
C PHE A 138 31.40 11.06 -10.07
N SER A 139 31.62 11.46 -8.83
CA SER A 139 31.37 10.64 -7.64
C SER A 139 30.39 11.34 -6.73
N TYR A 140 29.39 10.61 -6.26
CA TYR A 140 28.41 11.06 -5.28
C TYR A 140 28.76 10.48 -3.92
N ALA A 141 29.35 11.32 -3.06
CA ALA A 141 29.95 10.88 -1.80
C ALA A 141 28.95 10.21 -0.84
N ALA A 142 27.70 10.67 -0.81
CA ALA A 142 26.69 10.14 0.11
C ALA A 142 26.26 8.70 -0.19
N LEU A 143 26.35 8.26 -1.44
CA LEU A 143 25.96 6.89 -1.86
C LEU A 143 27.14 6.07 -2.36
N ASN A 144 28.36 6.62 -2.37
CA ASN A 144 29.54 6.04 -3.01
C ASN A 144 29.25 5.55 -4.45
N ARG A 145 28.45 6.33 -5.20
CA ARG A 145 28.06 6.01 -6.58
C ARG A 145 28.81 6.89 -7.55
N THR A 146 29.20 6.32 -8.68
CA THR A 146 29.81 7.05 -9.78
C THR A 146 28.80 7.29 -10.89
N ALA A 147 28.92 8.44 -11.55
CA ALA A 147 28.16 8.79 -12.73
C ALA A 147 29.12 9.24 -13.84
N ARG A 148 28.71 9.05 -15.09
CA ARG A 148 29.53 9.38 -16.25
C ARG A 148 28.74 10.23 -17.22
N LEU A 149 29.33 11.35 -17.64
CA LEU A 149 28.85 12.16 -18.77
C LEU A 149 29.72 11.87 -19.98
N ASP A 150 29.10 11.55 -21.11
CA ASP A 150 29.83 11.38 -22.37
C ASP A 150 30.05 12.75 -23.05
N ILE A 151 31.25 12.96 -23.59
CA ILE A 151 31.66 14.22 -24.23
C ILE A 151 32.00 13.93 -25.69
N PRO A 152 31.48 14.70 -26.65
CA PRO A 152 31.85 14.56 -28.05
C PRO A 152 33.37 14.74 -28.27
N PRO A 153 33.96 14.02 -29.24
CA PRO A 153 35.38 14.14 -29.55
C PRO A 153 35.75 15.56 -30.04
N ALA A 154 37.04 15.90 -29.99
CA ALA A 154 37.53 17.15 -30.59
C ALA A 154 37.18 17.16 -32.08
N GLN A 155 36.61 18.24 -32.57
CA GLN A 155 36.60 18.51 -34.00
C GLN A 155 38.05 18.76 -34.42
N LYS A 156 38.61 17.87 -35.23
CA LYS A 156 39.91 18.08 -35.88
C LYS A 156 39.63 18.91 -37.13
N TYR A 157 39.98 20.19 -37.12
CA TYR A 157 39.96 20.98 -38.33
C TYR A 157 41.25 20.65 -39.10
N GLU A 158 41.12 19.95 -40.24
CA GLU A 158 42.23 19.80 -41.18
C GLU A 158 42.46 21.15 -41.86
N THR A 159 43.59 21.78 -41.54
CA THR A 159 44.07 22.95 -42.28
C THR A 159 44.62 22.44 -43.62
N ARG A 160 43.94 22.79 -44.71
CA ARG A 160 44.42 22.60 -46.09
C ARG A 160 45.47 23.64 -46.46
#